data_AF-A0A397F270-F1
#
_entry.id   AF-A0A397F270-F1
#
_cell.length_a   1.000
_cell.length_b   1.000
_cell.length_c   1.000
_cell.angle_alpha   90.00
_cell.angle_beta   90.00
_cell.angle_gamma   90.00
#
_symmetry.space_group_name_H-M   'P 1'
#
loop_
_entity.id
_entity.type
_entity.pdbx_description
1 polymer ?
#
loop_
_entity_poly.entity_id
_entity_poly.type
_entity_poly.pdbx_seq_one_letter_code
_entity_poly.pdbx_strand_id
1 'polypeptide(L)'
;MKSTASLAPMALIMAMMVQDASAHGRLLVPPHRGYIGKLPQFSGLVPINFGDHSLSAGGIGQTRGGKHGICGDRYSGKRLHETGGEFAKFPQLREKVIGACYAPGSTMDLQVQITANHMGYFEFGLCKLNSLNDKETEDCFKTLVQPNGEKDWKLPAGAKIFNMQYILPDGVSCDGDSHCVLRWHYVGWNNPDVGINGQEQFWNCADIYVSNTCGSSPSPSSSQSTPS
;
A
#
# COMPACT_ATOMS: atom_id res chain seq x y z
N MET A 1 7.71 59.11 -47.72
CA MET A 1 7.75 57.64 -47.62
C MET A 1 8.42 57.29 -46.30
N LYS A 2 7.65 56.85 -45.29
CA LYS A 2 8.19 56.49 -43.96
C LYS A 2 8.08 54.98 -43.81
N SER A 3 9.22 54.29 -43.88
CA SER A 3 9.32 52.87 -43.52
C SER A 3 9.72 52.81 -42.05
N THR A 4 8.83 52.31 -41.20
CA THR A 4 9.17 51.97 -39.81
C THR A 4 9.20 50.46 -39.72
N ALA A 5 10.42 49.92 -39.63
CA ALA A 5 10.64 48.52 -39.34
C ALA A 5 10.23 48.26 -37.89
N SER A 6 9.14 47.52 -37.70
CA SER A 6 8.70 47.06 -36.39
C SER A 6 9.45 45.76 -36.07
N LEU A 7 10.46 45.85 -35.21
CA LEU A 7 11.07 44.69 -34.56
C LEU A 7 10.14 44.25 -33.43
N ALA A 8 9.66 43.01 -33.52
CA ALA A 8 8.75 42.38 -32.58
C ALA A 8 9.33 42.26 -31.15
N PRO A 9 8.46 41.95 -30.18
CA PRO A 9 8.73 40.74 -29.44
C PRO A 9 7.54 39.80 -29.58
N MET A 10 7.79 38.68 -30.24
CA MET A 10 6.94 37.50 -30.16
C MET A 10 7.03 37.04 -28.70
N ALA A 11 6.08 37.49 -27.87
CA ALA A 11 5.96 37.06 -26.50
C ALA A 11 5.61 35.57 -26.52
N LEU A 12 6.64 34.73 -26.50
CA LEU A 12 6.54 33.31 -26.27
C LEU A 12 6.06 33.16 -24.83
N ILE A 13 4.74 33.10 -24.63
CA ILE A 13 4.15 32.62 -23.38
C ILE A 13 4.56 31.15 -23.30
N MET A 14 5.72 30.91 -22.72
CA MET A 14 6.14 29.59 -22.27
C MET A 14 5.21 29.29 -21.10
N ALA A 15 4.04 28.73 -21.42
CA ALA A 15 3.16 28.15 -20.42
C ALA A 15 4.01 27.12 -19.68
N MET A 16 4.44 27.47 -18.48
CA MET A 16 5.01 26.51 -17.54
C MET A 16 3.90 25.49 -17.32
N MET A 17 3.95 24.41 -18.08
CA MET A 17 3.24 23.20 -17.72
C MET A 17 3.92 22.77 -16.43
N VAL A 18 3.33 23.19 -15.30
CA VAL A 18 3.59 22.56 -14.01
C VAL A 18 3.17 21.12 -14.24
N GLN A 19 4.14 20.28 -14.60
CA GLN A 19 3.93 18.86 -14.59
C GLN A 19 3.74 18.54 -13.12
N ASP A 20 2.48 18.32 -12.72
CA ASP A 20 2.18 17.57 -11.51
C ASP A 20 2.81 16.19 -11.72
N ALA A 21 4.10 16.08 -11.38
CA ALA A 21 4.69 14.80 -11.10
C ALA A 21 3.87 14.27 -9.94
N SER A 22 3.13 13.20 -10.17
CA SER A 22 2.42 12.47 -9.14
C SER A 22 3.33 11.32 -8.72
N ALA A 23 3.55 11.16 -7.42
CA ALA A 23 4.29 10.04 -6.88
C ALA A 23 3.51 8.77 -7.20
N HIS A 24 4.22 7.67 -7.24
CA HIS A 24 3.62 6.39 -7.54
C HIS A 24 4.37 5.31 -6.81
N GLY A 25 3.61 4.39 -6.24
CA GLY A 25 4.17 3.24 -5.55
C GLY A 25 3.13 2.26 -5.08
N ARG A 26 3.60 1.06 -4.74
CA ARG A 26 2.76 -0.05 -4.28
C ARG A 26 3.50 -0.94 -3.30
N LEU A 27 2.76 -1.47 -2.34
CA LEU A 27 3.22 -2.53 -1.44
C LEU A 27 3.19 -3.89 -2.15
N LEU A 28 4.36 -4.44 -2.47
CA LEU A 28 4.50 -5.71 -3.18
C LEU A 28 4.46 -6.93 -2.25
N VAL A 29 5.07 -6.82 -1.07
CA VAL A 29 5.17 -7.91 -0.09
C VAL A 29 4.80 -7.38 1.29
N PRO A 30 3.76 -7.94 1.94
CA PRO A 30 2.74 -8.80 1.32
C PRO A 30 1.99 -8.04 0.22
N PRO A 31 1.49 -8.70 -0.84
CA PRO A 31 0.87 -8.00 -1.96
C PRO A 31 -0.41 -7.30 -1.53
N HIS A 32 -0.48 -5.99 -1.75
CA HIS A 32 -1.71 -5.25 -1.48
C HIS A 32 -2.84 -5.62 -2.43
N ARG A 33 -4.07 -5.35 -2.01
CA ARG A 33 -5.32 -5.67 -2.72
C ARG A 33 -5.35 -5.24 -4.19
N GLY A 34 -4.78 -4.08 -4.51
CA GLY A 34 -4.70 -3.61 -5.90
C GLY A 34 -3.69 -4.40 -6.74
N TYR A 35 -2.59 -4.87 -6.15
CA TYR A 35 -1.54 -5.59 -6.86
C TYR A 35 -1.78 -7.11 -6.93
N ILE A 36 -2.44 -7.69 -5.93
CA ILE A 36 -2.52 -9.14 -5.72
C ILE A 36 -3.02 -9.91 -6.96
N GLY A 37 -3.98 -9.35 -7.71
CA GLY A 37 -4.52 -9.94 -8.94
C GLY A 37 -3.54 -10.06 -10.11
N LYS A 38 -2.38 -9.37 -10.06
CA LYS A 38 -1.31 -9.50 -11.08
C LYS A 38 -0.42 -10.72 -10.84
N LEU A 39 -0.53 -11.35 -9.68
CA LEU A 39 0.32 -12.47 -9.32
C LEU A 39 -0.32 -13.79 -9.81
N PRO A 40 0.44 -14.70 -10.44
CA PRO A 40 -0.10 -15.92 -11.03
C PRO A 40 -0.95 -16.77 -10.08
N GLN A 41 -0.57 -16.83 -8.80
CA GLN A 41 -1.27 -17.61 -7.79
C GLN A 41 -2.67 -17.08 -7.43
N PHE A 42 -2.98 -15.83 -7.75
CA PHE A 42 -4.29 -15.21 -7.52
C PHE A 42 -5.06 -14.97 -8.84
N SER A 43 -4.55 -15.48 -9.96
CA SER A 43 -5.18 -15.35 -11.26
C SER A 43 -6.59 -15.97 -11.26
N GLY A 44 -7.57 -15.21 -11.75
CA GLY A 44 -8.98 -15.61 -11.75
C GLY A 44 -9.72 -15.46 -10.41
N LEU A 45 -9.01 -15.11 -9.32
CA LEU A 45 -9.61 -14.85 -8.01
C LEU A 45 -9.87 -13.36 -7.78
N VAL A 46 -8.87 -12.53 -8.07
CA VAL A 46 -8.95 -11.06 -7.92
C VAL A 46 -8.68 -10.41 -9.29
N PRO A 47 -9.51 -9.45 -9.74
CA PRO A 47 -9.27 -8.78 -11.01
C PRO A 47 -7.96 -7.98 -10.99
N ILE A 48 -7.32 -7.86 -12.15
CA ILE A 48 -6.12 -7.03 -12.31
C ILE A 48 -6.50 -5.55 -12.20
N ASN A 49 -5.92 -4.85 -11.21
CA ASN A 49 -5.94 -3.39 -11.19
C ASN A 49 -4.70 -2.82 -11.91
N PHE A 50 -4.90 -2.16 -13.04
CA PHE A 50 -3.80 -1.51 -13.77
C PHE A 50 -3.26 -0.25 -13.09
N GLY A 51 -4.05 0.39 -12.23
CA GLY A 51 -3.70 1.59 -11.45
C GLY A 51 -3.29 1.31 -9.99
N ASP A 52 -2.87 0.07 -9.69
CA ASP A 52 -2.48 -0.39 -8.35
C ASP A 52 -1.38 0.46 -7.68
N HIS A 53 -0.50 1.08 -8.46
CA HIS A 53 0.55 1.99 -7.97
C HIS A 53 0.13 3.46 -7.78
N SER A 54 -1.16 3.80 -7.96
CA SER A 54 -1.66 5.19 -8.00
C SER A 54 -2.74 5.47 -6.95
N LEU A 55 -2.76 4.73 -5.84
CA LEU A 55 -3.80 4.82 -4.81
C LEU A 55 -3.61 6.03 -3.87
N SER A 56 -3.76 7.23 -4.43
CA SER A 56 -3.48 8.52 -3.79
C SER A 56 -4.67 9.18 -3.08
N ALA A 57 -5.72 8.40 -2.79
CA ALA A 57 -7.01 8.91 -2.29
C ALA A 57 -7.65 10.00 -3.17
N GLY A 58 -7.30 10.04 -4.46
CA GLY A 58 -7.76 11.05 -5.42
C GLY A 58 -6.82 12.23 -5.61
N GLY A 59 -5.63 12.19 -5.01
CA GLY A 59 -4.60 13.21 -5.12
C GLY A 59 -4.73 14.30 -4.05
N ILE A 60 -3.68 15.12 -3.99
CA ILE A 60 -3.49 16.17 -2.97
C ILE A 60 -4.68 17.13 -2.83
N GLY A 61 -5.36 17.45 -3.94
CA GLY A 61 -6.56 18.30 -3.92
C GLY A 61 -7.71 17.73 -3.10
N GLN A 62 -7.81 16.40 -2.98
CA GLN A 62 -8.83 15.72 -2.17
C GLN A 62 -8.37 15.53 -0.71
N THR A 63 -7.09 15.22 -0.50
CA THR A 63 -6.54 14.94 0.84
C THR A 63 -6.23 16.19 1.66
N ARG A 64 -6.22 17.38 1.04
CA ARG A 64 -5.96 18.67 1.73
C ARG A 64 -6.85 18.92 2.95
N GLY A 65 -8.08 18.42 2.93
CA GLY A 65 -9.03 18.49 4.06
C GLY A 65 -8.90 17.34 5.06
N GLY A 66 -7.87 16.51 4.97
CA GLY A 66 -7.68 15.31 5.79
C GLY A 66 -8.61 14.14 5.43
N LYS A 67 -9.32 14.21 4.31
CA LYS A 67 -10.29 13.18 3.89
C LYS A 67 -9.65 12.22 2.90
N HIS A 68 -9.68 10.94 3.19
CA HIS A 68 -9.18 9.88 2.32
C HIS A 68 -9.96 8.58 2.51
N GLY A 69 -9.83 7.65 1.57
CA GLY A 69 -10.23 6.27 1.78
C GLY A 69 -9.23 5.53 2.67
N ILE A 70 -9.70 4.49 3.37
CA ILE A 70 -8.87 3.74 4.31
C ILE A 70 -7.72 3.03 3.57
N CYS A 71 -8.01 2.55 2.36
CA CYS A 71 -7.11 1.76 1.53
C CYS A 71 -6.73 2.47 0.22
N GLY A 72 -6.77 3.81 0.20
CA GLY A 72 -6.24 4.64 -0.89
C GLY A 72 -7.22 5.02 -1.99
N ASP A 73 -8.48 4.60 -1.87
CA ASP A 73 -9.58 5.10 -2.70
C ASP A 73 -9.96 6.54 -2.36
N ARG A 74 -10.68 7.21 -3.26
CA ARG A 74 -11.24 8.55 -3.00
C ARG A 74 -12.24 8.53 -1.86
N TYR A 75 -12.20 9.57 -1.02
CA TYR A 75 -13.13 9.68 0.11
C TYR A 75 -14.62 9.65 -0.33
N SER A 76 -14.99 10.43 -1.34
CA SER A 76 -16.37 10.53 -1.86
C SER A 76 -16.70 9.52 -2.97
N GLY A 77 -15.81 8.57 -3.25
CA GLY A 77 -15.95 7.59 -4.33
C GLY A 77 -16.29 6.19 -3.85
N LYS A 78 -16.42 5.26 -4.82
CA LYS A 78 -16.48 3.82 -4.52
C LYS A 78 -15.18 3.40 -3.81
N ARG A 79 -15.32 2.63 -2.74
CA ARG A 79 -14.21 2.06 -1.98
C ARG A 79 -13.89 0.66 -2.51
N LEU A 80 -13.11 0.60 -3.57
CA LEU A 80 -12.82 -0.66 -4.28
C LEU A 80 -11.81 -1.54 -3.55
N HIS A 81 -10.95 -0.93 -2.73
CA HIS A 81 -9.85 -1.57 -2.01
C HIS A 81 -10.14 -1.78 -0.52
N GLU A 82 -11.31 -1.38 -0.03
CA GLU A 82 -11.80 -1.66 1.33
C GLU A 82 -12.61 -2.95 1.35
N THR A 83 -12.71 -3.63 2.50
CA THR A 83 -13.29 -4.98 2.62
C THR A 83 -14.60 -5.12 1.85
N GLY A 84 -14.73 -6.16 1.03
CA GLY A 84 -15.91 -6.44 0.20
C GLY A 84 -15.97 -5.66 -1.12
N GLY A 85 -14.99 -4.78 -1.38
CA GLY A 85 -14.82 -4.08 -2.65
C GLY A 85 -14.41 -5.00 -3.81
N GLU A 86 -14.11 -4.37 -4.94
CA GLU A 86 -13.69 -5.08 -6.14
C GLU A 86 -12.36 -5.83 -5.95
N PHE A 87 -11.44 -5.25 -5.18
CA PHE A 87 -10.09 -5.80 -4.96
C PHE A 87 -9.91 -6.41 -3.56
N ALA A 88 -10.86 -6.20 -2.65
CA ALA A 88 -10.81 -6.70 -1.27
C ALA A 88 -11.73 -7.92 -1.09
N LYS A 89 -11.29 -9.07 -1.57
CA LYS A 89 -12.13 -10.28 -1.73
C LYS A 89 -12.19 -11.22 -0.53
N PHE A 90 -11.57 -10.86 0.60
CA PHE A 90 -11.56 -11.73 1.78
C PHE A 90 -12.96 -12.24 2.20
N PRO A 91 -14.02 -11.41 2.25
CA PRO A 91 -15.35 -11.91 2.64
C PRO A 91 -15.88 -13.05 1.74
N GLN A 92 -15.48 -13.06 0.47
CA GLN A 92 -15.95 -14.04 -0.53
C GLN A 92 -15.00 -15.24 -0.68
N LEU A 93 -13.70 -15.02 -0.50
CA LEU A 93 -12.66 -15.98 -0.87
C LEU A 93 -11.78 -16.44 0.30
N ARG A 94 -11.90 -15.79 1.47
CA ARG A 94 -11.23 -16.17 2.73
C ARG A 94 -9.72 -16.34 2.54
N GLU A 95 -9.15 -17.46 2.99
CA GLU A 95 -7.72 -17.76 2.93
C GLU A 95 -7.13 -17.73 1.52
N LYS A 96 -7.97 -17.88 0.47
CA LYS A 96 -7.50 -17.90 -0.92
C LYS A 96 -6.97 -16.56 -1.42
N VAL A 97 -7.21 -15.47 -0.70
CA VAL A 97 -6.74 -14.12 -1.04
C VAL A 97 -5.87 -13.50 0.06
N ILE A 98 -5.33 -14.34 0.95
CA ILE A 98 -4.34 -13.93 1.93
C ILE A 98 -2.97 -13.84 1.26
N GLY A 99 -2.36 -12.65 1.33
CA GLY A 99 -1.09 -12.35 0.67
C GLY A 99 0.15 -12.89 1.41
N ALA A 100 0.04 -13.10 2.73
CA ALA A 100 1.09 -13.69 3.55
C ALA A 100 0.55 -14.19 4.91
N CYS A 101 1.32 -15.07 5.55
CA CYS A 101 1.03 -15.61 6.89
C CYS A 101 2.28 -15.40 7.76
N TYR A 102 2.13 -14.78 8.92
CA TYR A 102 3.21 -14.50 9.86
C TYR A 102 2.91 -15.03 11.26
N ALA A 103 3.94 -15.37 12.03
CA ALA A 103 3.74 -15.69 13.45
C ALA A 103 3.48 -14.41 14.27
N PRO A 104 2.67 -14.46 15.35
CA PRO A 104 2.54 -13.34 16.28
C PRO A 104 3.90 -12.87 16.79
N GLY A 105 4.10 -11.56 16.95
CA GLY A 105 5.38 -11.00 17.42
C GLY A 105 6.54 -11.02 16.39
N SER A 106 6.35 -11.65 15.22
CA SER A 106 7.43 -11.80 14.25
C SER A 106 7.78 -10.49 13.54
N THR A 107 9.02 -10.40 13.08
CA THR A 107 9.47 -9.35 12.17
C THR A 107 9.07 -9.73 10.74
N MET A 108 8.33 -8.85 10.06
CA MET A 108 7.95 -9.01 8.66
C MET A 108 8.98 -8.35 7.76
N ASP A 109 9.40 -9.06 6.71
CA ASP A 109 10.12 -8.46 5.57
C ASP A 109 9.12 -7.88 4.57
N LEU A 110 9.18 -6.57 4.36
CA LEU A 110 8.24 -5.85 3.51
C LEU A 110 8.96 -5.29 2.27
N GLN A 111 8.24 -5.29 1.14
CA GLN A 111 8.76 -4.73 -0.12
C GLN A 111 7.79 -3.69 -0.67
N VAL A 112 8.30 -2.48 -0.89
CA VAL A 112 7.56 -1.39 -1.52
C VAL A 112 8.26 -1.00 -2.81
N GLN A 113 7.52 -0.97 -3.92
CA GLN A 113 8.01 -0.41 -5.17
C GLN A 113 7.61 1.04 -5.27
N ILE A 114 8.58 1.91 -5.54
CA ILE A 114 8.35 3.30 -5.93
C ILE A 114 8.71 3.46 -7.40
N THR A 115 7.79 4.01 -8.19
CA THR A 115 8.01 4.33 -9.61
C THR A 115 8.22 5.82 -9.83
N ALA A 116 7.71 6.68 -8.94
CA ALA A 116 8.02 8.10 -8.88
C ALA A 116 8.23 8.52 -7.42
N ASN A 117 9.44 8.96 -7.10
CA ASN A 117 9.91 9.21 -5.73
C ASN A 117 9.77 10.69 -5.37
N HIS A 118 8.99 10.98 -4.32
CA HIS A 118 8.76 12.34 -3.80
C HIS A 118 9.30 12.50 -2.37
N MET A 119 10.37 11.77 -2.02
CA MET A 119 11.00 11.78 -0.70
C MET A 119 10.00 11.45 0.42
N GLY A 120 10.19 11.94 1.64
CA GLY A 120 9.27 11.69 2.75
C GLY A 120 9.50 10.34 3.42
N TYR A 121 8.42 9.64 3.74
CA TYR A 121 8.49 8.45 4.58
C TYR A 121 7.31 7.49 4.42
N PHE A 122 7.52 6.26 4.86
CA PHE A 122 6.49 5.23 4.96
C PHE A 122 6.12 4.99 6.42
N GLU A 123 4.83 4.75 6.63
CA GLU A 123 4.29 4.21 7.87
C GLU A 123 3.56 2.90 7.58
N PHE A 124 3.55 2.03 8.58
CA PHE A 124 2.78 0.79 8.55
C PHE A 124 1.85 0.70 9.74
N GLY A 125 0.63 0.24 9.50
CA GLY A 125 -0.37 -0.01 10.53
C GLY A 125 -1.02 -1.37 10.36
N LEU A 126 -1.47 -1.95 11.47
CA LEU A 126 -2.19 -3.22 11.47
C LEU A 126 -3.59 -3.04 12.06
N CYS A 127 -4.60 -3.51 11.36
CA CYS A 127 -5.98 -3.60 11.83
C CYS A 127 -6.40 -5.06 11.89
N LYS A 128 -6.95 -5.52 13.01
CA LYS A 128 -7.55 -6.86 13.13
C LYS A 128 -9.05 -6.77 12.88
N LEU A 129 -9.52 -7.53 11.88
CA LEU A 129 -10.94 -7.71 11.59
C LEU A 129 -11.40 -9.07 12.15
N ASN A 130 -12.45 -9.08 12.95
CA ASN A 130 -12.87 -10.24 13.75
C ASN A 130 -13.87 -11.14 13.01
N SER A 131 -14.47 -10.66 11.93
CA SER A 131 -15.46 -11.38 11.15
C SER A 131 -15.34 -11.05 9.67
N LEU A 132 -15.89 -11.94 8.82
CA LEU A 132 -15.77 -11.88 7.36
C LEU A 132 -16.16 -10.52 6.75
N ASN A 133 -17.18 -9.86 7.32
CA ASN A 133 -17.76 -8.63 6.76
C ASN A 133 -17.38 -7.36 7.54
N ASP A 134 -16.52 -7.48 8.55
CA ASP A 134 -16.02 -6.33 9.28
C ASP A 134 -15.33 -5.35 8.31
N LYS A 135 -15.43 -4.06 8.60
CA LYS A 135 -14.82 -3.01 7.78
C LYS A 135 -13.65 -2.40 8.52
N GLU A 136 -12.65 -2.01 7.75
CA GLU A 136 -11.56 -1.20 8.25
C GLU A 136 -12.09 0.17 8.68
N THR A 137 -11.56 0.68 9.78
CA THR A 137 -11.75 2.05 10.25
C THR A 137 -10.39 2.63 10.62
N GLU A 138 -10.25 3.95 10.58
CA GLU A 138 -8.99 4.59 10.99
C GLU A 138 -8.57 4.17 12.41
N ASP A 139 -9.51 4.14 13.36
CA ASP A 139 -9.24 3.81 14.77
C ASP A 139 -8.78 2.36 15.00
N CYS A 140 -9.08 1.47 14.05
CA CYS A 140 -8.64 0.07 14.11
C CYS A 140 -7.12 -0.05 13.95
N PHE A 141 -6.52 0.78 13.11
CA PHE A 141 -5.09 0.66 12.78
C PHE A 141 -4.23 1.05 13.97
N LYS A 142 -3.35 0.11 14.36
CA LYS A 142 -2.28 0.36 15.32
C LYS A 142 -0.97 0.49 14.56
N THR A 143 -0.26 1.59 14.78
CA THR A 143 1.04 1.85 14.17
C THR A 143 2.04 0.76 14.55
N LEU A 144 2.73 0.22 13.56
CA LEU A 144 3.82 -0.72 13.73
C LEU A 144 5.15 0.02 13.83
N VAL A 145 6.15 -0.65 14.36
CA VAL A 145 7.51 -0.12 14.49
C VAL A 145 8.51 -1.03 13.80
N GLN A 146 9.59 -0.43 13.33
CA GLN A 146 10.78 -1.13 12.87
C GLN A 146 11.51 -1.78 14.04
N PRO A 147 12.42 -2.74 13.80
CA PRO A 147 13.25 -3.35 14.85
C PRO A 147 14.12 -2.35 15.63
N ASN A 148 14.46 -1.21 15.04
CA ASN A 148 15.18 -0.12 15.72
C ASN A 148 14.26 0.76 16.60
N GLY A 149 12.96 0.48 16.66
CA GLY A 149 11.96 1.22 17.42
C GLY A 149 11.34 2.42 16.69
N GLU A 150 11.80 2.75 15.48
CA GLU A 150 11.26 3.87 14.70
C GLU A 150 9.95 3.50 13.99
N LYS A 151 9.02 4.45 13.92
CA LYS A 151 7.74 4.29 13.19
C LYS A 151 7.91 4.57 11.69
N ASP A 152 8.63 5.63 11.38
CA ASP A 152 8.79 6.13 10.01
C ASP A 152 9.97 5.46 9.33
N TRP A 153 9.74 4.86 8.17
CA TRP A 153 10.83 4.48 7.27
C TRP A 153 11.11 5.63 6.30
N LYS A 154 12.22 6.35 6.50
CA LYS A 154 12.58 7.49 5.64
C LYS A 154 12.93 7.03 4.24
N LEU A 155 12.21 7.53 3.23
CA LEU A 155 12.35 7.12 1.84
C LEU A 155 13.62 7.70 1.22
N PRO A 156 14.64 6.89 0.88
CA PRO A 156 15.80 7.35 0.13
C PRO A 156 15.41 7.65 -1.32
N ALA A 157 16.24 8.43 -2.01
CA ALA A 157 16.05 8.71 -3.42
C ALA A 157 16.06 7.44 -4.30
N GLY A 158 15.31 7.49 -5.39
CA GLY A 158 15.31 6.48 -6.45
C GLY A 158 13.93 5.84 -6.71
N ALA A 159 13.72 5.45 -7.97
CA ALA A 159 12.55 4.68 -8.41
C ALA A 159 12.95 3.20 -8.51
N LYS A 160 12.69 2.44 -7.45
CA LYS A 160 13.10 1.05 -7.30
C LYS A 160 12.25 0.34 -6.26
N ILE A 161 12.54 -0.94 -6.03
CA ILE A 161 12.02 -1.67 -4.88
C ILE A 161 12.90 -1.34 -3.67
N PHE A 162 12.24 -1.02 -2.57
CA PHE A 162 12.83 -0.83 -1.26
C PHE A 162 12.40 -1.98 -0.35
N ASN A 163 13.32 -2.43 0.50
CA ASN A 163 13.11 -3.48 1.48
C ASN A 163 13.20 -2.87 2.88
N MET A 164 12.30 -3.26 3.77
CA MET A 164 12.22 -2.76 5.15
C MET A 164 11.64 -3.85 6.05
N GLN A 165 11.80 -3.68 7.35
CA GLN A 165 11.30 -4.61 8.36
C GLN A 165 10.41 -3.90 9.37
N TYR A 166 9.31 -4.54 9.73
CA TYR A 166 8.39 -4.07 10.77
C TYR A 166 7.95 -5.23 11.66
N ILE A 167 7.77 -4.97 12.95
CA ILE A 167 7.41 -5.98 13.94
C ILE A 167 5.89 -6.03 14.11
N LEU A 168 5.32 -7.24 14.05
CA LEU A 168 3.93 -7.47 14.44
C LEU A 168 3.78 -7.42 15.97
N PRO A 169 2.66 -6.91 16.50
CA PRO A 169 2.45 -6.93 17.94
C PRO A 169 2.37 -8.36 18.48
N ASP A 170 2.90 -8.57 19.68
CA ASP A 170 2.75 -9.83 20.40
C ASP A 170 1.27 -10.13 20.68
N GLY A 171 0.91 -11.42 20.65
CA GLY A 171 -0.43 -11.88 21.02
C GLY A 171 -1.54 -11.56 20.02
N VAL A 172 -1.25 -10.86 18.91
CA VAL A 172 -2.22 -10.70 17.82
C VAL A 172 -2.34 -12.01 17.06
N SER A 173 -3.58 -12.49 16.90
CA SER A 173 -3.93 -13.61 16.02
C SER A 173 -5.16 -13.26 15.22
N CYS A 174 -5.14 -13.55 13.92
CA CYS A 174 -6.18 -13.25 12.95
C CYS A 174 -6.04 -14.22 11.77
N ASP A 175 -6.85 -15.28 11.80
CA ASP A 175 -6.90 -16.36 10.83
C ASP A 175 -8.31 -16.99 10.77
N GLY A 176 -8.57 -17.79 9.74
CA GLY A 176 -9.88 -18.40 9.48
C GLY A 176 -10.92 -17.38 9.00
N ASP A 177 -11.95 -17.10 9.80
CA ASP A 177 -12.97 -16.10 9.50
C ASP A 177 -12.54 -14.68 9.93
N SER A 178 -11.41 -14.58 10.64
CA SER A 178 -10.70 -13.34 10.98
C SER A 178 -9.49 -13.17 10.05
N HIS A 179 -9.11 -11.92 9.80
CA HIS A 179 -7.86 -11.59 9.13
C HIS A 179 -7.34 -10.24 9.64
N CYS A 180 -6.06 -9.97 9.38
CA CYS A 180 -5.51 -8.66 9.62
C CYS A 180 -5.31 -7.92 8.29
N VAL A 181 -5.53 -6.62 8.33
CA VAL A 181 -5.24 -5.70 7.25
C VAL A 181 -3.96 -4.95 7.61
N LEU A 182 -2.90 -5.20 6.85
CA LEU A 182 -1.68 -4.40 6.89
C LEU A 182 -1.88 -3.20 5.97
N ARG A 183 -1.71 -1.99 6.49
CA ARG A 183 -1.77 -0.76 5.71
C ARG A 183 -0.38 -0.15 5.58
N TRP A 184 0.06 0.01 4.33
CA TRP A 184 1.16 0.90 3.99
C TRP A 184 0.59 2.29 3.72
N HIS A 185 1.18 3.31 4.34
CA HIS A 185 0.90 4.72 4.08
C HIS A 185 2.20 5.41 3.69
N TYR A 186 2.22 5.99 2.50
CA TYR A 186 3.32 6.81 2.03
C TYR A 186 2.92 8.29 2.09
N VAL A 187 3.71 9.07 2.81
CA VAL A 187 3.63 10.52 2.86
C VAL A 187 4.83 11.09 2.11
N GLY A 188 4.58 11.75 0.97
CA GLY A 188 5.61 12.49 0.23
C GLY A 188 6.10 13.71 1.02
N TRP A 189 7.19 14.34 0.59
CA TRP A 189 7.74 15.53 1.23
C TRP A 189 8.38 16.52 0.25
N ASN A 190 7.80 16.63 -0.94
CA ASN A 190 8.26 17.52 -2.00
C ASN A 190 7.59 18.91 -1.98
N ASN A 191 6.57 19.12 -1.14
CA ASN A 191 5.97 20.44 -0.91
C ASN A 191 6.59 21.08 0.33
N PRO A 192 7.41 22.14 0.21
CA PRO A 192 7.98 22.83 1.36
C PRO A 192 6.90 23.59 2.15
N ASP A 193 7.15 23.77 3.45
CA ASP A 193 6.36 24.64 4.35
C ASP A 193 4.87 24.28 4.51
N VAL A 194 4.49 23.03 4.22
CA VAL A 194 3.13 22.51 4.45
C VAL A 194 3.13 21.30 5.37
N GLY A 195 2.04 21.13 6.13
CA GLY A 195 1.82 19.91 6.94
C GLY A 195 1.45 18.70 6.09
N ILE A 196 1.22 17.55 6.75
CA ILE A 196 0.92 16.26 6.09
C ILE A 196 -0.21 16.33 5.04
N ASN A 197 -1.28 17.09 5.31
CA ASN A 197 -2.40 17.23 4.37
C ASN A 197 -2.03 18.06 3.12
N GLY A 198 -0.95 18.82 3.18
CA GLY A 198 -0.36 19.48 2.01
C GLY A 198 0.64 18.62 1.25
N GLN A 199 0.86 17.37 1.65
CA GLN A 199 1.68 16.42 0.91
C GLN A 199 0.82 15.50 0.06
N GLU A 200 1.40 14.99 -1.02
CA GLU A 200 0.82 13.85 -1.72
C GLU A 200 0.95 12.58 -0.86
N GLN A 201 -0.10 11.78 -0.81
CA GLN A 201 -0.19 10.63 0.09
C GLN A 201 -0.79 9.44 -0.63
N PHE A 202 -0.36 8.23 -0.25
CA PHE A 202 -0.80 6.97 -0.85
C PHE A 202 -1.07 5.94 0.23
N TRP A 203 -2.12 5.13 0.03
CA TRP A 203 -2.46 4.04 0.95
C TRP A 203 -2.66 2.75 0.19
N ASN A 204 -2.16 1.66 0.75
CA ASN A 204 -2.42 0.31 0.26
C ASN A 204 -2.77 -0.58 1.44
N CYS A 205 -3.77 -1.43 1.28
CA CYS A 205 -4.14 -2.46 2.24
C CYS A 205 -3.80 -3.85 1.70
N ALA A 206 -3.18 -4.70 2.51
CA ALA A 206 -2.90 -6.10 2.22
C ALA A 206 -3.55 -7.00 3.27
N ASP A 207 -4.22 -8.05 2.83
CA ASP A 207 -4.82 -9.06 3.70
C ASP A 207 -3.77 -10.08 4.11
N ILE A 208 -3.55 -10.24 5.41
CA ILE A 208 -2.59 -11.18 5.98
C ILE A 208 -3.23 -12.03 7.07
N TYR A 209 -2.67 -13.21 7.28
CA TYR A 209 -2.89 -13.97 8.50
C TYR A 209 -1.76 -13.76 9.49
N VAL A 210 -2.15 -13.71 10.76
CA VAL A 210 -1.23 -13.82 11.88
C VAL A 210 -1.68 -15.00 12.73
N SER A 211 -0.89 -16.05 12.78
CA SER A 211 -1.26 -17.31 13.44
C SER A 211 -0.02 -18.07 13.88
N ASN A 212 -0.11 -18.80 14.99
CA ASN A 212 0.97 -19.68 15.45
C ASN A 212 1.22 -20.85 14.47
N THR A 213 0.31 -21.07 13.53
CA THR A 213 0.46 -22.08 12.47
C THR A 213 1.23 -21.57 11.25
N CYS A 214 1.45 -20.25 11.13
CA CYS A 214 2.25 -19.68 10.06
C CYS A 214 3.70 -20.19 10.18
N GLY A 215 4.21 -20.85 9.13
CA GLY A 215 5.52 -21.51 9.14
C GLY A 215 5.53 -22.95 9.67
N SER A 216 4.38 -23.49 10.08
CA SER A 216 4.20 -24.91 10.44
C SER A 216 3.57 -25.70 9.29
N SER A 217 4.19 -25.71 8.11
CA SER A 217 3.88 -26.79 7.15
C SER A 217 4.55 -28.07 7.67
N PRO A 218 3.84 -29.22 7.73
CA PRO A 218 4.49 -30.47 8.10
C PRO A 218 5.56 -30.76 7.04
N SER A 219 6.81 -30.97 7.46
CA SER A 219 7.80 -31.61 6.59
C SER A 219 7.16 -32.89 6.05
N PRO A 220 7.26 -33.17 4.73
CA PRO A 220 6.88 -34.47 4.23
C PRO A 220 7.82 -35.47 4.92
N SER A 221 7.27 -36.29 5.82
CA SER A 221 7.96 -37.46 6.36
C SER A 221 8.52 -38.23 5.17
N SER A 222 9.84 -38.28 5.08
CA SER A 222 10.55 -39.15 4.15
C SER A 222 10.09 -40.58 4.42
N SER A 223 9.19 -41.09 3.57
CA SER A 223 8.88 -42.52 3.54
C SER A 223 10.14 -43.24 3.13
N GLN A 224 10.79 -43.82 4.14
CA GLN A 224 11.93 -44.70 4.04
C GLN A 224 11.48 -45.92 3.21
N SER A 225 11.91 -45.97 1.95
CA SER A 225 11.73 -47.13 1.10
C SER A 225 12.70 -48.23 1.57
N THR A 226 12.15 -49.29 2.14
CA THR A 226 12.84 -50.55 2.39
C THR A 226 13.21 -51.20 1.04
N PRO A 227 14.45 -51.67 0.83
CA PRO A 227 14.81 -52.40 -0.38
C PRO A 227 14.41 -53.88 -0.27
N SER A 228 13.85 -54.41 -1.36
CA SER A 228 13.77 -55.85 -1.67
C SER A 228 14.81 -56.20 -2.72
#